data_AF-A0A816FS22-F1
#
_entry.id   AF-A0A816FS22-F1
#
_cell.length_a   1.000
_cell.length_b   1.000
_cell.length_c   1.000
_cell.angle_alpha   90.00
_cell.angle_beta   90.00
_cell.angle_gamma   90.00
#
_symmetry.space_group_name_H-M   'P 1'
#
loop_
_entity.id
_entity.type
_entity.pdbx_description
1 polymer ?
#
loop_
_entity_poly.entity_id
_entity_poly.type
_entity_poly.pdbx_seq_one_letter_code
_entity_poly.pdbx_strand_id
1 'polypeptide(L)'
;MPSPLDRLFLLRSEIHENVSQVYINKMQCERLCERIDQLIEPLERLEYASSSVMRTETRAILDKFLQCVDDCNHYIEKFKSSDRWYEEAYEYGKSEDKFHELNHRLSQLGQDLCVGLNIQQIFDRKQDR
;
A
#
# COMPACT_ATOMS: atom_id res chain seq x y z
N MET A 1 -1.50 -21.03 -1.17
CA MET A 1 -1.34 -19.64 -1.64
C MET A 1 -0.93 -18.80 -0.46
N PRO A 2 0.01 -17.86 -0.61
CA PRO A 2 0.38 -16.93 0.47
C PRO A 2 -0.87 -16.18 0.97
N SER A 3 -0.89 -15.85 2.25
CA SER A 3 -1.92 -14.99 2.81
C SER A 3 -1.90 -13.63 2.10
N PRO A 4 -3.00 -12.86 2.07
CA PRO A 4 -2.97 -11.50 1.55
C PRO A 4 -1.96 -10.61 2.26
N LEU A 5 -1.73 -10.85 3.56
CA LEU A 5 -0.75 -10.11 4.35
C LEU A 5 0.67 -10.49 3.93
N ASP A 6 0.94 -11.78 3.68
CA ASP A 6 2.21 -12.22 3.09
C ASP A 6 2.46 -11.52 1.76
N ARG A 7 1.44 -11.45 0.89
CA ARG A 7 1.54 -10.75 -0.39
C ARG A 7 1.81 -9.25 -0.20
N LEU A 8 1.21 -8.65 0.80
CA LEU A 8 1.39 -7.23 1.11
C LEU A 8 2.83 -6.94 1.58
N PHE A 9 3.42 -7.82 2.39
CA PHE A 9 4.81 -7.66 2.85
C PHE A 9 5.83 -7.94 1.74
N LEU A 10 5.53 -8.85 0.83
CA LEU A 10 6.32 -9.04 -0.38
C LEU A 10 6.29 -7.77 -1.24
N LEU A 11 5.11 -7.22 -1.51
CA LEU A 11 4.96 -5.96 -2.27
C LEU A 11 5.65 -4.78 -1.60
N ARG A 12 5.57 -4.68 -0.26
CA ARG A 12 6.33 -3.68 0.51
C ARG A 12 7.82 -3.78 0.21
N SER A 13 8.37 -4.99 0.27
CA SER A 13 9.80 -5.25 0.02
C SER A 13 10.19 -4.90 -1.42
N GLU A 14 9.35 -5.27 -2.39
CA GLU A 14 9.54 -4.93 -3.81
C GLU A 14 9.53 -3.41 -4.05
N ILE A 15 8.64 -2.67 -3.38
CA ILE A 15 8.58 -1.21 -3.47
C ILE A 15 9.87 -0.58 -2.93
N HIS A 16 10.37 -1.04 -1.77
CA HIS A 16 11.63 -0.56 -1.22
C HIS A 16 12.80 -0.76 -2.20
N GLU A 17 12.88 -1.94 -2.80
CA GLU A 17 13.88 -2.23 -3.84
C GLU A 17 13.72 -1.32 -5.06
N ASN A 18 12.48 -1.15 -5.54
CA ASN A 18 12.18 -0.32 -6.70
C ASN A 18 12.52 1.15 -6.46
N VAL A 19 12.16 1.71 -5.31
CA VAL A 19 12.50 3.10 -4.94
C VAL A 19 14.01 3.32 -4.86
N SER A 20 14.78 2.34 -4.39
CA SER A 20 16.25 2.44 -4.35
C SER A 20 16.89 2.60 -5.74
N GLN A 21 16.19 2.14 -6.78
CA GLN A 21 16.63 2.14 -8.18
C GLN A 21 16.04 3.31 -9.01
N VAL A 22 15.22 4.18 -8.39
CA VAL A 22 14.62 5.33 -9.06
C VAL A 22 15.62 6.48 -9.23
N TYR A 23 15.67 7.05 -10.43
CA TYR A 23 16.50 8.22 -10.75
C TYR A 23 15.70 9.53 -10.82
N ILE A 24 14.42 9.47 -11.21
CA ILE A 24 13.54 10.63 -11.44
C ILE A 24 12.46 10.67 -10.36
N ASN A 25 12.01 11.85 -9.92
CA ASN A 25 10.95 11.96 -8.90
C ASN A 25 11.25 11.17 -7.61
N LYS A 26 12.53 10.96 -7.31
CA LYS A 26 13.00 10.15 -6.19
C LYS A 26 12.32 10.54 -4.87
N MET A 27 12.25 11.83 -4.56
CA MET A 27 11.59 12.33 -3.35
C MET A 27 10.10 11.97 -3.28
N GLN A 28 9.37 11.98 -4.40
CA GLN A 28 7.94 11.62 -4.40
C GLN A 28 7.76 10.10 -4.28
N CYS A 29 8.64 9.31 -4.89
CA CYS A 29 8.66 7.86 -4.74
C CYS A 29 9.01 7.44 -3.30
N GLU A 30 10.00 8.09 -2.68
CA GLU A 30 10.37 7.90 -1.27
C GLU A 30 9.20 8.22 -0.34
N ARG A 31 8.55 9.38 -0.52
CA ARG A 31 7.36 9.75 0.26
C ARG A 31 6.20 8.78 0.11
N LEU A 32 5.98 8.26 -1.10
CA LEU A 32 4.95 7.26 -1.35
C LEU A 32 5.27 5.95 -0.62
N CYS A 33 6.53 5.51 -0.65
CA CYS A 33 7.02 4.35 0.10
C CYS A 33 6.85 4.52 1.61
N GLU A 34 7.28 5.67 2.17
CA GLU A 34 7.10 5.99 3.59
C GLU A 34 5.62 5.93 4.00
N ARG A 35 4.71 6.41 3.15
CA ARG A 35 3.28 6.36 3.42
C ARG A 35 2.74 4.93 3.38
N ILE A 36 3.22 4.10 2.47
CA ILE A 36 2.87 2.68 2.41
C ILE A 36 3.36 1.97 3.68
N ASP A 37 4.58 2.25 4.14
CA ASP A 37 5.13 1.70 5.39
C ASP A 37 4.24 2.03 6.60
N GLN A 38 3.85 3.31 6.75
CA GLN A 38 2.99 3.76 7.83
C GLN A 38 1.62 3.05 7.87
N LEU A 39 1.10 2.66 6.70
CA LEU A 39 -0.18 1.96 6.58
C LEU A 39 -0.04 0.45 6.79
N ILE A 40 1.12 -0.14 6.50
CA ILE A 40 1.38 -1.58 6.66
C ILE A 40 1.81 -1.95 8.09
N GLU A 41 2.57 -1.10 8.78
CA GLU A 41 3.09 -1.39 10.12
C GLU A 41 2.00 -1.77 11.17
N PRO A 42 0.80 -1.17 11.17
CA PRO A 42 -0.28 -1.62 12.04
C PRO A 42 -0.84 -3.00 11.68
N LEU A 43 -0.77 -3.40 10.40
CA LEU A 43 -1.28 -4.67 9.88
C LEU A 43 -0.39 -5.86 10.28
N GLU A 44 0.93 -5.64 10.34
CA GLU A 44 1.88 -6.63 10.86
C GLU A 44 1.50 -7.04 12.28
N ARG A 45 1.23 -6.06 13.15
CA ARG A 45 0.81 -6.29 14.54
C ARG A 45 -0.52 -7.04 14.66
N LEU A 46 -1.38 -6.96 13.65
CA LEU A 46 -2.69 -7.61 13.63
C LEU A 46 -2.62 -9.07 13.21
N GLU A 47 -1.74 -9.42 12.27
CA GLU A 47 -1.51 -10.82 11.89
C GLU A 47 -1.04 -11.65 13.09
N TYR A 48 -0.13 -11.09 13.89
CA TYR A 48 0.35 -11.75 15.11
C TYR A 48 -0.70 -11.85 16.22
N ALA A 49 -1.75 -11.03 16.19
CA ALA A 49 -2.76 -10.95 17.25
C ALA A 49 -4.04 -11.75 16.98
N SER A 50 -4.33 -12.12 15.72
CA SER A 50 -5.60 -12.72 15.32
C SER A 50 -5.42 -14.17 14.88
N SER A 51 -5.94 -15.11 15.69
CA SER A 51 -6.14 -16.51 15.27
C SER A 51 -7.48 -16.72 14.53
N SER A 52 -8.32 -15.69 14.45
CA SER A 52 -9.64 -15.74 13.82
C SER A 52 -9.57 -15.49 12.31
N VAL A 53 -10.48 -16.11 11.56
CA VAL A 53 -10.64 -15.88 10.13
C VAL A 53 -11.14 -14.45 9.91
N MET A 54 -10.39 -13.64 9.14
CA MET A 54 -10.83 -12.29 8.76
C MET A 54 -12.22 -12.32 8.15
N ARG A 55 -13.09 -11.43 8.63
CA ARG A 55 -14.41 -11.20 8.03
C ARG A 55 -14.31 -10.83 6.55
N THR A 56 -15.29 -11.27 5.77
CA THR A 56 -15.35 -11.08 4.31
C THR A 56 -15.24 -9.61 3.92
N GLU A 57 -15.86 -8.70 4.67
CA GLU A 57 -15.82 -7.27 4.38
C GLU A 57 -14.42 -6.69 4.58
N THR A 58 -13.76 -7.05 5.68
CA THR A 58 -12.37 -6.62 5.96
C THR A 58 -11.40 -7.21 4.95
N ARG A 59 -11.63 -8.47 4.53
CA ARG A 59 -10.85 -9.11 3.46
C ARG A 59 -11.00 -8.40 2.12
N ALA A 60 -12.22 -8.01 1.74
CA ALA A 60 -12.44 -7.28 0.49
C ALA A 60 -11.76 -5.89 0.49
N ILE A 61 -11.66 -5.22 1.64
CA ILE A 61 -10.91 -3.97 1.77
C ILE A 61 -9.41 -4.22 1.65
N LEU A 62 -8.90 -5.29 2.28
CA LEU A 62 -7.49 -5.69 2.17
C LEU A 62 -7.09 -6.02 0.72
N ASP A 63 -7.94 -6.72 -0.02
CA ASP A 63 -7.68 -7.03 -1.44
C ASP A 63 -7.63 -5.74 -2.30
N LYS A 64 -8.48 -4.75 -2.01
CA LYS A 64 -8.42 -3.42 -2.67
C LYS A 64 -7.17 -2.65 -2.28
N PHE A 65 -6.77 -2.72 -1.01
CA PHE A 65 -5.55 -2.09 -0.51
C PHE A 65 -4.32 -2.68 -1.20
N LEU A 66 -4.24 -4.00 -1.29
CA LEU A 66 -3.22 -4.73 -2.05
C LEU A 66 -3.12 -4.26 -3.49
N GLN A 67 -4.25 -4.19 -4.20
CA GLN A 67 -4.26 -3.68 -5.58
C GLN A 67 -3.76 -2.24 -5.65
N CYS A 68 -4.11 -1.39 -4.69
CA CYS A 68 -3.63 0.00 -4.65
C CYS A 68 -2.11 0.08 -4.41
N VAL A 69 -1.56 -0.79 -3.57
CA VAL A 69 -0.11 -0.89 -3.33
C VAL A 69 0.61 -1.40 -4.58
N ASP A 70 0.04 -2.38 -5.29
CA ASP A 70 0.55 -2.87 -6.57
C ASP A 70 0.53 -1.80 -7.67
N ASP A 71 -0.55 -1.00 -7.74
CA ASP A 71 -0.65 0.17 -8.63
C ASP A 71 0.47 1.18 -8.33
N CYS A 72 0.81 1.38 -7.05
CA CYS A 72 1.92 2.25 -6.63
C CYS A 72 3.27 1.69 -7.09
N ASN A 73 3.49 0.39 -6.90
CA ASN A 73 4.73 -0.27 -7.32
C ASN A 73 4.96 -0.13 -8.83
N HIS A 74 3.94 -0.45 -9.64
CA HIS A 74 3.99 -0.27 -11.10
C HIS A 74 4.23 1.19 -11.51
N TYR A 75 3.72 2.16 -10.75
CA TYR A 75 3.96 3.56 -11.05
C TYR A 75 5.40 3.96 -10.74
N ILE A 76 5.97 3.48 -9.62
CA ILE A 76 7.36 3.71 -9.23
C ILE A 76 8.33 3.13 -10.27
N GLU A 77 8.04 1.96 -10.82
CA GLU A 77 8.89 1.29 -11.83
C GLU A 77 9.15 2.15 -13.07
N LYS A 78 8.21 3.02 -13.45
CA LYS A 78 8.37 3.93 -14.58
C LYS A 78 9.56 4.87 -14.41
N PHE A 79 9.91 5.21 -13.17
CA PHE A 79 11.00 6.14 -12.87
C PHE A 79 12.38 5.47 -12.72
N LYS A 80 12.48 4.15 -12.95
CA LYS A 80 13.73 3.39 -12.90
C LYS A 80 14.59 3.51 -14.18
N SER A 81 13.98 3.80 -15.32
CA SER A 81 14.68 3.85 -16.62
C SER A 81 14.96 5.29 -17.05
N SER A 82 16.22 5.61 -17.37
CA SER A 82 16.64 6.98 -17.70
C SER A 82 16.55 7.33 -19.18
N ASP A 83 16.08 6.45 -20.07
CA ASP A 83 16.22 6.69 -21.52
C ASP A 83 15.30 7.80 -22.08
N ARG A 84 14.25 8.23 -21.35
CA ARG A 84 13.31 9.29 -21.80
C ARG A 84 12.88 10.30 -20.73
N TRP A 85 13.71 10.46 -19.69
CA TRP A 85 13.39 11.26 -18.50
C TRP A 85 12.96 12.72 -18.77
N TYR A 86 13.40 13.31 -19.87
CA TYR A 86 13.10 14.69 -20.28
C TYR A 86 11.79 14.85 -21.06
N GLU A 87 11.33 13.81 -21.77
CA GLU A 87 10.01 13.81 -22.43
C GLU A 87 8.89 13.58 -21.41
N GLU A 88 9.13 12.74 -20.40
CA GLU A 88 8.20 12.48 -19.30
C GLU A 88 8.16 13.63 -18.28
N ALA A 89 9.26 14.36 -18.09
CA ALA A 89 9.27 15.59 -17.31
C ALA A 89 8.36 16.69 -17.93
N TYR A 90 8.09 16.69 -19.24
CA TYR A 90 7.11 17.63 -19.80
C TYR A 90 5.66 17.30 -19.40
N GLU A 91 5.39 16.07 -18.94
CA GLU A 91 4.13 15.68 -18.29
C GLU A 91 4.13 15.92 -16.77
N TYR A 92 5.08 16.69 -16.20
CA TYR A 92 5.23 16.92 -14.76
C TYR A 92 3.92 17.29 -14.02
N GLY A 93 3.02 18.04 -14.67
CA GLY A 93 1.70 18.35 -14.12
C GLY A 93 0.81 17.11 -13.91
N LYS A 94 0.81 16.17 -14.86
CA LYS A 94 0.04 14.90 -14.74
C LYS A 94 0.67 13.93 -13.73
N SER A 95 2.00 14.01 -13.54
CA SER A 95 2.72 13.18 -12.57
C SER A 95 2.36 13.56 -11.13
N GLU A 96 2.29 14.86 -10.83
CA GLU A 96 1.86 15.35 -9.51
C GLU A 96 0.41 14.94 -9.21
N ASP A 97 -0.48 15.05 -10.19
CA ASP A 97 -1.86 14.57 -10.09
C ASP A 97 -1.94 13.07 -9.79
N LYS A 98 -1.08 12.25 -10.41
CA LYS A 98 -1.09 10.80 -10.19
C LYS A 98 -0.54 10.40 -8.83
N PHE A 99 0.53 11.04 -8.35
CA PHE A 99 0.99 10.84 -6.97
C PHE A 99 -0.08 11.27 -5.97
N HIS A 100 -0.80 12.37 -6.24
CA HIS A 100 -1.89 12.82 -5.38
C HIS A 100 -3.05 11.81 -5.35
N GLU A 101 -3.47 11.30 -6.51
CA GLU A 101 -4.50 10.27 -6.65
C GLU A 101 -4.14 9.00 -5.87
N LEU A 102 -2.92 8.47 -6.06
CA LEU A 102 -2.46 7.27 -5.38
C LEU A 102 -2.39 7.47 -3.86
N ASN A 103 -1.87 8.61 -3.41
CA ASN A 103 -1.83 8.96 -1.99
C ASN A 103 -3.23 9.05 -1.38
N HIS A 104 -4.19 9.65 -2.09
CA HIS A 104 -5.57 9.75 -1.64
C HIS A 104 -6.20 8.36 -1.53
N ARG A 105 -6.06 7.51 -2.56
CA ARG A 105 -6.57 6.13 -2.56
C ARG A 105 -5.96 5.28 -1.45
N LEU A 106 -4.64 5.33 -1.26
CA LEU A 106 -3.94 4.64 -0.16
C LEU A 106 -4.49 5.08 1.20
N SER A 107 -4.69 6.38 1.39
CA SER A 107 -5.18 6.91 2.67
C SER A 107 -6.60 6.47 2.97
N GLN A 108 -7.48 6.53 1.97
CA GLN A 108 -8.86 6.10 2.12
C GLN A 108 -8.94 4.59 2.44
N LEU A 109 -8.26 3.77 1.66
CA LEU A 109 -8.26 2.32 1.86
C LEU A 109 -7.58 1.92 3.17
N GLY A 110 -6.51 2.61 3.56
CA GLY A 110 -5.85 2.40 4.86
C GLY A 110 -6.77 2.72 6.04
N GLN A 111 -7.54 3.81 5.96
CA GLN A 111 -8.55 4.15 6.98
C GLN A 111 -9.68 3.12 7.04
N ASP A 112 -10.22 2.73 5.89
CA ASP A 112 -11.28 1.71 5.79
C ASP A 112 -10.81 0.37 6.36
N LEU A 113 -9.55 0.01 6.10
CA LEU A 113 -8.93 -1.21 6.61
C LEU A 113 -8.80 -1.15 8.14
N CYS A 114 -8.29 -0.05 8.69
CA CYS A 114 -8.23 0.20 10.13
C CYS A 114 -9.61 0.07 10.79
N VAL A 115 -10.67 0.62 10.18
CA VAL A 115 -12.04 0.49 10.67
C VAL A 115 -12.49 -0.97 10.64
N GLY A 116 -12.29 -1.68 9.53
CA GLY A 116 -12.66 -3.09 9.39
C GLY A 116 -11.97 -4.00 10.40
N LEU A 117 -10.70 -3.71 10.71
CA LEU A 117 -9.91 -4.46 11.69
C LEU A 117 -10.34 -4.17 13.13
N ASN A 118 -10.62 -2.92 13.46
CA ASN A 118 -11.19 -2.58 14.77
C ASN A 118 -12.55 -3.26 15.00
N ILE A 119 -13.38 -3.31 13.96
CA ILE A 119 -14.66 -4.03 14.01
C ILE A 119 -14.40 -5.53 14.27
N GLN A 120 -13.48 -6.16 13.54
CA GLN A 120 -13.11 -7.57 13.75
C GLN A 120 -12.75 -7.83 15.23
N GLN A 121 -11.82 -7.04 15.78
CA GLN A 121 -11.37 -7.20 17.16
C GLN A 121 -12.49 -7.06 18.21
N ILE A 122 -13.46 -6.16 17.97
CA ILE A 122 -14.62 -6.01 18.86
C ILE A 122 -15.51 -7.25 18.83
N PHE A 123 -15.70 -7.86 17.67
CA PHE A 123 -16.50 -9.08 17.53
C PHE A 123 -15.81 -10.29 18.15
N ASP A 124 -14.51 -10.46 17.93
CA ASP A 124 -13.73 -11.57 18.50
C ASP A 124 -13.79 -11.53 20.04
N ARG A 125 -13.60 -10.35 20.65
CA ARG A 125 -13.74 -10.16 22.11
C ARG A 125 -15.14 -10.42 22.66
N LYS A 126 -16.19 -10.35 21.82
CA LYS A 126 -17.57 -10.65 22.21
C LYS A 126 -17.90 -12.13 22.09
N GLN A 127 -17.18 -12.90 21.27
CA GLN A 127 -17.35 -14.36 21.19
C GLN A 127 -16.65 -15.09 22.35
N ASP A 128 -15.59 -14.50 22.92
CA ASP A 128 -14.87 -15.05 24.07
C ASP A 128 -15.54 -14.78 25.44
N ARG A 129 -16.70 -14.10 25.47
CA ARG A 129 -17.49 -13.79 26.68
C ARG A 129 -18.82 -14.52 26.67
#